data_AF-X1EC32-F1
#
_entry.id   AF-X1EC32-F1
#
_cell.length_a   1.000
_cell.length_b   1.000
_cell.length_c   1.000
_cell.angle_alpha   90.00
_cell.angle_beta   90.00
_cell.angle_gamma   90.00
#
_symmetry.space_group_name_H-M   'P 1'
#
loop_
_entity.id
_entity.type
_entity.pdbx_description
1 polymer ?
#
loop_
_entity_poly.entity_id
_entity_poly.type
_entity_poly.pdbx_seq_one_letter_code
_entity_poly.pdbx_strand_id
1 'polypeptide(L)'
;KFLNFLNGKSNNKILRENAGRIKYLVINGDLIDGIGIYPKQQEDLIVTDIFKQFIKASELLANIPDYIKVFYVSGNHEPVRNAIPRPAVPKKYCEDLINLGVKCLGNPSIIKTHNVNTLVYHGESMHDIN
;
A
#
# COMPACT_ATOMS: atom_id res chain seq x y z
N LYS A 1 6.32 8.20 12.16
CA LYS A 1 5.27 9.00 12.86
C LYS A 1 3.88 8.35 12.73
N PHE A 2 3.39 8.04 11.53
CA PHE A 2 2.08 7.40 11.33
C PHE A 2 1.94 6.02 12.00
N LEU A 3 2.95 5.14 11.89
CA LEU A 3 2.95 3.85 12.58
C LEU A 3 2.83 4.00 14.12
N ASN A 4 3.51 4.99 14.71
CA ASN A 4 3.36 5.29 16.14
C ASN A 4 1.92 5.68 16.48
N PHE A 5 1.26 6.47 15.62
CA PHE A 5 -0.15 6.79 15.78
C PHE A 5 -1.03 5.54 15.74
N LEU A 6 -0.90 4.67 14.73
CA LEU A 6 -1.65 3.40 14.66
C LEU A 6 -1.41 2.52 15.89
N ASN A 7 -0.19 2.53 16.43
CA ASN A 7 0.18 1.82 17.66
C ASN A 7 -0.24 2.53 18.95
N GLY A 8 -1.01 3.62 18.89
CA GLY A 8 -1.45 4.37 20.08
C GLY A 8 -0.32 5.08 20.85
N LYS A 9 0.87 5.22 20.27
CA LYS A 9 2.05 5.87 20.87
C LYS A 9 1.96 7.39 20.69
N SER A 10 0.92 7.99 21.25
CA SER A 10 0.70 9.45 21.26
C SER A 10 0.45 9.94 22.67
N ASN A 11 0.98 11.12 23.02
CA ASN A 11 0.70 11.74 24.33
C ASN A 11 -0.71 12.34 24.41
N ASN A 12 -1.39 12.53 23.28
CA ASN A 12 -2.75 13.04 23.22
C ASN A 12 -3.79 11.91 23.35
N LYS A 13 -4.66 12.00 24.36
CA LYS A 13 -5.71 11.00 24.65
C LYS A 13 -6.67 10.77 23.47
N ILE A 14 -7.13 11.85 22.83
CA ILE A 14 -8.06 11.79 21.69
C ILE A 14 -7.42 11.03 20.53
N LEU A 15 -6.14 11.29 20.24
CA LEU A 15 -5.42 10.57 19.18
C LEU A 15 -5.27 9.08 19.49
N ARG A 16 -4.99 8.71 20.74
CA ARG A 16 -4.91 7.29 21.14
C ARG A 16 -6.26 6.58 20.99
N GLU A 17 -7.34 7.21 21.44
CA GLU A 17 -8.69 6.64 21.33
C GLU A 17 -9.11 6.47 19.86
N ASN A 18 -8.80 7.44 19.01
CA ASN A 18 -9.05 7.35 17.58
C ASN A 18 -8.26 6.21 16.92
N ALA A 19 -6.98 6.04 17.28
CA ALA A 19 -6.16 4.96 16.76
C ALA A 19 -6.75 3.57 17.09
N GLY A 20 -7.22 3.36 18.33
CA GLY A 20 -7.81 2.08 18.76
C GLY A 20 -9.10 1.69 18.01
N ARG A 21 -9.77 2.66 17.37
CA ARG A 21 -10.98 2.44 16.56
C ARG A 21 -10.69 2.05 15.11
N ILE A 22 -9.46 2.24 14.62
CA ILE A 22 -9.09 1.88 13.26
C ILE A 22 -9.05 0.36 13.15
N LYS A 23 -9.77 -0.21 12.17
CA LYS A 23 -9.81 -1.67 11.89
C LYS A 23 -9.40 -2.02 10.47
N TYR A 24 -9.32 -1.03 9.60
CA TYR A 24 -8.99 -1.21 8.19
C TYR A 24 -8.00 -0.14 7.76
N LEU A 25 -6.98 -0.54 6.99
CA LEU A 25 -6.07 0.36 6.28
C LEU A 25 -6.12 -0.01 4.80
N VAL A 26 -6.29 0.99 3.93
CA VAL A 26 -6.26 0.82 2.48
C VAL A 26 -5.09 1.62 1.92
N ILE A 27 -4.22 0.94 1.19
CA ILE A 27 -3.08 1.53 0.48
C ILE A 27 -3.41 1.50 -1.03
N ASN A 28 -3.48 2.67 -1.66
CA ASN A 28 -3.96 2.85 -3.03
C ASN A 28 -2.82 3.05 -4.02
N GLY A 29 -2.05 2.00 -4.27
CA GLY A 29 -0.92 2.00 -5.19
C GLY A 29 0.35 2.62 -4.64
N ASP A 30 1.40 2.52 -5.44
CA ASP A 30 2.74 3.07 -5.21
C ASP A 30 3.25 2.81 -3.79
N LEU A 31 3.15 1.55 -3.37
CA LEU A 31 3.74 1.11 -2.10
C LEU A 31 5.28 1.16 -2.15
N ILE A 32 5.82 1.06 -3.37
CA ILE A 32 7.23 1.05 -3.69
C ILE A 32 7.49 2.04 -4.83
N ASP A 33 8.72 2.53 -4.94
CA ASP A 33 9.09 3.51 -5.98
C ASP A 33 9.27 2.88 -7.36
N GLY A 34 9.39 1.56 -7.44
CA GLY A 34 9.56 0.84 -8.71
C GLY A 34 10.99 0.96 -9.26
N ILE A 35 11.20 0.40 -10.45
CA ILE A 35 12.46 0.48 -11.19
C ILE A 35 12.13 0.83 -12.65
N GLY A 36 12.74 1.90 -13.16
CA GLY A 36 12.56 2.35 -14.54
C GLY A 36 11.23 3.07 -14.79
N ILE A 37 10.66 3.73 -13.77
CA ILE A 37 9.37 4.40 -13.86
C ILE A 37 9.47 5.73 -14.63
N TYR A 38 10.53 6.50 -14.42
CA TYR A 38 10.76 7.78 -15.08
C TYR A 38 12.25 8.01 -15.41
N PRO A 39 12.59 8.92 -16.34
CA PRO A 39 13.98 9.20 -16.71
C PRO A 39 14.83 9.64 -15.51
N LYS A 40 16.04 9.10 -15.40
CA LYS A 40 17.00 9.36 -14.31
C LYS A 40 16.57 8.91 -12.91
N GLN A 41 15.52 8.10 -12.79
CA GLN A 41 15.06 7.58 -11.49
C GLN A 41 16.18 6.93 -10.65
N GLN A 42 17.18 6.30 -11.27
CA GLN A 42 18.30 5.69 -10.54
C GLN A 42 19.09 6.68 -9.66
N GLU A 43 19.06 7.99 -9.97
CA GLU A 43 19.72 9.04 -9.18
C GLU A 43 18.92 9.36 -7.90
N ASP A 44 17.61 9.08 -7.89
CA ASP A 44 16.71 9.36 -6.77
C ASP A 44 16.50 8.14 -5.86
N LEU A 45 16.73 6.92 -6.36
CA LEU A 45 16.46 5.68 -5.63
C LEU A 45 17.49 5.39 -4.54
N ILE A 46 17.03 5.36 -3.30
CA ILE A 46 17.81 4.83 -2.16
C ILE A 46 17.93 3.30 -2.26
N VAL A 47 16.88 2.62 -2.73
CA VAL A 47 16.84 1.16 -2.89
C VAL A 47 16.61 0.83 -4.36
N THR A 48 17.67 0.38 -5.03
CA THR A 48 17.69 0.14 -6.49
C THR A 48 17.27 -1.28 -6.90
N ASP A 49 16.76 -2.08 -5.96
CA ASP A 49 16.30 -3.45 -6.19
C ASP A 49 14.82 -3.56 -5.83
N ILE A 50 14.00 -3.99 -6.80
CA ILE A 50 12.55 -4.08 -6.67
C ILE A 50 12.12 -5.03 -5.54
N PHE A 51 12.80 -6.15 -5.33
CA PHE A 51 12.48 -7.09 -4.26
C PHE A 51 12.82 -6.48 -2.91
N LYS A 52 13.97 -5.78 -2.80
CA LYS A 52 14.34 -5.09 -1.56
C LYS A 52 13.38 -3.96 -1.20
N GLN A 53 12.81 -3.26 -2.19
CA GLN A 53 11.76 -2.26 -1.92
C GLN A 53 10.53 -2.92 -1.28
N PHE A 54 10.05 -4.06 -1.80
CA PHE A 54 8.94 -4.79 -1.19
C PHE A 54 9.26 -5.36 0.20
N ILE A 55 10.49 -5.87 0.42
CA ILE A 55 10.94 -6.32 1.74
C ILE A 55 10.88 -5.15 2.73
N LYS A 56 11.40 -3.98 2.35
CA LYS A 56 11.36 -2.78 3.20
C LYS A 56 9.93 -2.31 3.49
N ALA A 57 9.04 -2.35 2.49
CA ALA A 57 7.62 -2.09 2.70
C ALA A 57 7.01 -3.09 3.69
N SER A 58 7.35 -4.38 3.57
CA SER A 58 6.86 -5.43 4.46
C SER A 58 7.36 -5.25 5.90
N GLU A 59 8.63 -4.91 6.10
CA GLU A 59 9.18 -4.58 7.43
C GLU A 59 8.43 -3.42 8.09
N LEU A 60 8.07 -2.38 7.32
CA LEU A 60 7.28 -1.27 7.83
C LEU A 60 5.85 -1.69 8.18
N LEU A 61 5.19 -2.45 7.31
CA LEU A 61 3.81 -2.90 7.51
C LEU A 61 3.69 -3.95 8.62
N ALA A 62 4.75 -4.72 8.92
CA ALA A 62 4.80 -5.63 10.06
C ALA A 62 4.67 -4.93 11.42
N ASN A 63 4.91 -3.62 11.48
CA ASN A 63 4.73 -2.82 12.68
C ASN A 63 3.28 -2.31 12.86
N ILE A 64 2.35 -2.66 11.97
CA ILE A 64 0.93 -2.33 12.12
C ILE A 64 0.30 -3.31 13.12
N PRO A 65 -0.57 -2.85 14.05
CA PRO A 65 -1.30 -3.75 14.93
C PRO A 65 -2.10 -4.82 14.16
N ASP A 66 -2.01 -6.06 14.61
CA ASP A 66 -2.59 -7.26 13.99
C ASP A 66 -4.13 -7.20 13.79
N TYR A 67 -4.84 -6.47 14.65
CA TYR A 67 -6.28 -6.25 14.53
C TYR A 67 -6.67 -5.29 13.39
N ILE A 68 -5.71 -4.63 12.73
CA ILE A 68 -5.96 -3.75 11.59
C ILE A 68 -5.76 -4.57 10.31
N LYS A 69 -6.85 -4.78 9.57
CA LYS A 69 -6.78 -5.46 8.28
C LYS A 69 -6.26 -4.50 7.20
N VAL A 70 -5.16 -4.87 6.57
CA VAL A 70 -4.52 -4.06 5.51
C VAL A 70 -4.92 -4.58 4.14
N PHE A 71 -5.37 -3.67 3.28
CA PHE A 71 -5.57 -3.91 1.85
C PHE A 71 -4.58 -3.05 1.07
N TYR A 72 -3.97 -3.65 0.06
CA TYR A 72 -3.03 -2.98 -0.81
C TYR A 72 -3.46 -3.21 -2.26
N VAL A 73 -3.69 -2.13 -2.99
CA VAL A 73 -4.06 -2.12 -4.40
C VAL A 73 -2.85 -1.65 -5.21
N SER A 74 -2.54 -2.29 -6.33
CA SER A 74 -1.37 -1.94 -7.19
C SER A 74 -1.53 -0.57 -7.88
N GLY A 75 -0.50 0.26 -7.91
CA GLY A 75 -0.39 1.49 -8.70
C GLY A 75 0.38 1.28 -10.01
N ASN A 76 0.96 2.34 -10.55
CA ASN A 76 1.78 2.32 -11.76
C ASN A 76 3.27 2.09 -11.52
N HIS A 77 3.74 2.13 -10.26
CA HIS A 77 5.13 1.82 -9.91
C HIS A 77 5.39 0.32 -9.71
N GLU A 78 4.34 -0.46 -9.50
CA GLU A 78 4.43 -1.89 -9.26
C GLU A 78 4.91 -2.70 -10.47
N PRO A 79 5.59 -3.86 -10.25
CA PRO A 79 6.10 -4.73 -11.30
C PRO A 79 4.99 -5.61 -11.91
N VAL A 80 3.93 -4.95 -12.39
CA VAL A 80 2.80 -5.52 -13.10
C VAL A 80 2.71 -4.91 -14.49
N ARG A 81 1.82 -5.43 -15.34
CA ARG A 81 1.59 -4.82 -16.66
C ARG A 81 1.09 -3.38 -16.47
N ASN A 82 1.74 -2.43 -17.13
CA ASN A 82 1.38 -1.00 -17.13
C ASN A 82 0.18 -0.71 -18.03
N ALA A 83 -0.99 -1.27 -17.68
CA ALA A 83 -2.27 -0.94 -18.29
C ALA A 83 -3.39 -1.18 -17.29
N ILE A 84 -4.46 -0.39 -17.38
CA ILE A 84 -5.70 -0.63 -16.62
C ILE A 84 -6.54 -1.69 -17.38
N PRO A 85 -7.14 -2.69 -16.71
CA PRO A 85 -6.99 -3.00 -15.28
C PRO A 85 -5.64 -3.64 -14.98
N ARG A 86 -5.04 -3.25 -13.85
CA ARG A 86 -3.80 -3.86 -13.35
C ARG A 86 -4.12 -5.06 -12.47
N PRO A 87 -3.42 -6.20 -12.66
CA PRO A 87 -3.54 -7.33 -11.76
C PRO A 87 -2.91 -7.00 -10.40
N ALA A 88 -3.26 -7.80 -9.38
CA ALA A 88 -2.53 -7.75 -8.12
C ALA A 88 -1.04 -8.08 -8.34
N VAL A 89 -0.17 -7.50 -7.50
CA VAL A 89 1.27 -7.77 -7.54
C VAL A 89 1.52 -9.27 -7.41
N PRO A 90 2.32 -9.90 -8.31
CA PRO A 90 2.62 -11.32 -8.25
C PRO A 90 3.30 -11.71 -6.93
N LYS A 91 2.94 -12.88 -6.40
CA LYS A 91 3.45 -13.40 -5.12
C LYS A 91 4.96 -13.33 -4.98
N LYS A 92 5.73 -13.57 -6.06
CA LYS A 92 7.20 -13.52 -6.04
C LYS A 92 7.78 -12.18 -5.56
N TYR A 93 7.03 -11.07 -5.66
CA TYR A 93 7.45 -9.76 -5.17
C TYR A 93 6.89 -9.44 -3.79
N CYS A 94 5.66 -9.87 -3.50
CA CYS A 94 4.90 -9.47 -2.30
C CYS A 94 4.63 -10.63 -1.32
N GLU A 95 5.44 -11.70 -1.36
CA GLU A 95 5.24 -12.88 -0.51
C GLU A 95 5.21 -12.51 0.99
N ASP A 96 6.13 -11.65 1.43
CA ASP A 96 6.20 -11.19 2.81
C ASP A 96 4.94 -10.41 3.24
N LEU A 97 4.40 -9.57 2.35
CA LEU A 97 3.13 -8.87 2.59
C LEU A 97 1.96 -9.86 2.77
N ILE A 98 1.89 -10.87 1.90
CA ILE A 98 0.86 -11.91 1.97
C ILE A 98 1.00 -12.70 3.27
N ASN A 99 2.24 -13.03 3.68
CA ASN A 99 2.52 -13.74 4.93
C ASN A 99 2.14 -12.92 6.17
N LEU A 100 2.24 -11.59 6.10
CA LEU A 100 1.73 -10.66 7.13
C LEU A 100 0.19 -10.54 7.14
N GLY A 101 -0.51 -11.19 6.19
CA GLY A 101 -1.96 -11.14 6.07
C GLY A 101 -2.51 -9.95 5.28
N VAL A 102 -1.63 -9.16 4.63
CA VAL A 102 -2.04 -8.07 3.73
C VAL A 102 -2.80 -8.64 2.54
N LYS A 103 -3.94 -8.04 2.20
CA LYS A 103 -4.71 -8.39 1.00
C LYS A 103 -4.20 -7.57 -0.18
N CYS A 104 -3.34 -8.18 -1.00
CA CYS A 104 -2.87 -7.61 -2.27
C CYS A 104 -3.94 -7.78 -3.36
N LEU A 105 -4.33 -6.67 -3.98
CA LEU A 105 -5.44 -6.56 -4.93
C LEU A 105 -4.99 -5.84 -6.21
N GLY A 106 -5.72 -6.07 -7.30
CA GLY A 106 -5.53 -5.34 -8.55
C GLY A 106 -6.17 -3.96 -8.53
N ASN A 107 -5.91 -3.16 -9.57
CA ASN A 107 -6.42 -1.80 -9.70
C ASN A 107 -7.26 -1.65 -10.99
N PRO A 108 -8.52 -1.19 -10.92
CA PRO A 108 -9.26 -0.83 -9.71
C PRO A 108 -9.74 -2.05 -8.90
N SER A 109 -10.18 -1.81 -7.66
CA SER A 109 -10.80 -2.82 -6.78
C SER A 109 -11.96 -2.22 -5.97
N ILE A 110 -12.96 -3.05 -5.63
CA ILE A 110 -14.00 -2.69 -4.65
C ILE A 110 -13.75 -3.47 -3.37
N ILE A 111 -13.57 -2.75 -2.26
CA ILE A 111 -13.36 -3.31 -0.93
C ILE A 111 -14.64 -3.12 -0.12
N LYS A 112 -15.19 -4.21 0.40
CA LYS A 112 -16.34 -4.18 1.31
C LYS A 112 -15.89 -4.31 2.76
N THR A 113 -16.11 -3.26 3.56
CA THR A 113 -15.90 -3.26 5.02
C THR A 113 -17.25 -3.13 5.72
N HIS A 114 -17.74 -4.23 6.30
CA HIS A 114 -19.13 -4.35 6.77
C HIS A 114 -20.13 -4.02 5.66
N ASN A 115 -20.92 -2.96 5.82
CA ASN A 115 -21.96 -2.54 4.88
C ASN A 115 -21.52 -1.38 3.98
N VAL A 116 -20.23 -1.02 3.99
CA VAL A 116 -19.67 0.04 3.14
C VAL A 116 -18.85 -0.58 2.02
N ASN A 117 -19.14 -0.19 0.78
CA ASN A 117 -18.34 -0.51 -0.40
C ASN A 117 -17.46 0.68 -0.76
N THR A 118 -16.15 0.47 -0.85
CA THR A 118 -15.17 1.49 -1.22
C THR A 118 -14.55 1.11 -2.56
N LEU A 119 -14.73 1.95 -3.58
CA LEU A 119 -13.97 1.86 -4.82
C LEU A 119 -12.56 2.41 -4.57
N VAL A 120 -11.56 1.63 -4.92
CA VAL A 120 -10.14 1.98 -4.83
C VAL A 120 -9.58 1.94 -6.23
N TYR A 121 -9.15 3.11 -6.70
CA TYR A 121 -8.57 3.32 -8.02
C TYR A 121 -7.37 4.24 -7.87
N HIS A 122 -6.23 3.83 -8.42
CA HIS A 122 -4.98 4.58 -8.25
C HIS A 122 -5.03 5.98 -8.88
N GLY A 123 -5.82 6.15 -9.94
CA GLY A 123 -6.19 7.49 -10.43
C GLY A 123 -5.49 7.97 -11.69
N GLU A 124 -4.82 7.10 -12.46
CA GLU A 124 -4.08 7.52 -13.68
C GLU A 124 -4.91 8.31 -14.69
N SER A 125 -6.18 7.98 -14.86
CA SER A 125 -7.06 8.73 -15.77
C SER A 125 -7.37 10.16 -15.29
N MET A 126 -6.97 10.56 -14.08
CA MET A 126 -7.06 11.96 -13.65
C MET A 126 -6.06 12.84 -14.40
N HIS A 127 -4.97 12.28 -14.95
CA HIS A 127 -4.06 13.02 -15.81
C HIS A 127 -4.73 13.46 -17.12
N ASP A 128 -5.70 12.69 -17.62
CA ASP A 128 -6.40 12.96 -18.88
C ASP A 128 -7.45 14.08 -18.76
N ILE A 129 -7.80 14.49 -17.53
CA ILE A 129 -8.82 15.51 -17.26
C ILE A 129 -8.20 16.92 -17.20
N ASN A 130 -6.87 17.03 -17.09
CA ASN A 130 -6.13 18.30 -17.07
C ASN A 130 -5.66 18.68 -18.48
#